data_AF-A0A0J9XLA9-F1
#
_entry.id   AF-A0A0J9XLA9-F1
#
_cell.length_a   1.000
_cell.length_b   1.000
_cell.length_c   1.000
_cell.angle_alpha   90.00
_cell.angle_beta   90.00
_cell.angle_gamma   90.00
#
_symmetry.space_group_name_H-M   'P 1'
#
loop_
_entity.id
_entity.type
_entity.pdbx_description
1 polymer ?
#
loop_
_entity_poly.entity_id
_entity_poly.type
_entity_poly.pdbx_seq_one_letter_code
_entity_poly.pdbx_strand_id
1 'polypeptide(L)' 'MRWINTKEPLILLKDEILLPDFVLSNYNTSIALVSYPAGIWNELTMTFTFTRRYGWYIFQAYVPTYLTIFIRLIT' A
#
# COMPACT_ATOMS: atom_id res chain seq x y z
N MET A 1 -15.22 -28.26 -6.34
CA MET A 1 -14.53 -27.73 -5.14
C MET A 1 -15.22 -26.42 -4.79
N ARG A 2 -15.85 -26.31 -3.60
CA ARG A 2 -16.65 -25.14 -3.18
C ARG A 2 -15.85 -24.39 -2.10
N TRP A 3 -15.66 -23.09 -2.22
CA TRP A 3 -14.98 -22.30 -1.20
C TRP A 3 -15.77 -22.37 0.11
N ILE A 4 -15.04 -22.48 1.22
CA ILE A 4 -15.61 -22.40 2.56
C ILE A 4 -16.06 -20.96 2.76
N ASN A 5 -17.30 -20.76 3.21
CA ASN A 5 -17.86 -19.43 3.44
C ASN A 5 -17.29 -18.85 4.74
N THR A 6 -15.99 -18.52 4.76
CA THR A 6 -15.31 -17.85 5.87
C THR A 6 -15.44 -16.34 5.73
N LYS A 7 -15.47 -15.64 6.87
CA LYS A 7 -15.57 -14.17 6.92
C LYS A 7 -14.39 -13.48 6.23
N GLU A 8 -13.20 -14.08 6.29
CA GLU A 8 -11.99 -13.60 5.63
C GLU A 8 -11.31 -14.79 4.92
N PRO A 9 -11.17 -14.74 3.58
CA PRO A 9 -10.59 -15.84 2.82
C PRO A 9 -9.06 -15.85 2.79
N LEU A 10 -8.44 -14.73 3.14
CA LEU A 10 -6.99 -14.58 3.26
C LEU A 10 -6.68 -13.78 4.54
N ILE A 11 -5.59 -14.15 5.21
CA ILE A 11 -5.16 -13.51 6.46
C ILE A 11 -3.71 -13.05 6.28
N LEU A 12 -3.44 -11.84 6.75
CA LEU A 12 -2.09 -11.31 6.83
C LEU A 12 -1.34 -11.97 7.99
N LEU A 13 -0.20 -12.62 7.72
CA LEU A 13 0.58 -13.30 8.77
C LEU A 13 1.35 -12.33 9.69
N LYS A 14 1.52 -11.08 9.26
CA LYS A 14 2.30 -10.08 9.97
C LYS A 14 1.45 -8.82 10.13
N ASP A 15 1.21 -8.40 11.36
CA ASP A 15 0.30 -7.28 11.66
C ASP A 15 0.73 -5.97 11.00
N GLU A 16 2.05 -5.71 10.93
CA GLU A 16 2.60 -4.50 10.31
C GLU A 16 3.68 -4.81 9.28
N ILE A 17 3.44 -4.39 8.04
CA ILE A 17 4.43 -4.43 6.96
C ILE A 17 5.01 -3.01 6.79
N LEU A 18 6.17 -2.81 7.38
CA LEU A 18 6.92 -1.57 7.30
C LEU A 18 7.99 -1.70 6.21
N LEU A 19 7.84 -0.92 5.13
CA LEU A 19 8.88 -0.73 4.12
C LEU A 19 9.63 0.58 4.41
N PRO A 20 10.84 0.76 3.86
CA PRO A 20 11.63 1.97 4.06
C PRO A 20 10.86 3.24 3.64
N ASP A 21 10.28 3.23 2.45
CA ASP A 21 9.53 4.37 1.88
C ASP A 21 8.02 4.27 2.04
N PHE A 22 7.48 3.10 2.42
CA PHE A 22 6.05 2.83 2.39
C PHE A 22 5.54 2.11 3.65
N VAL A 23 4.29 2.34 4.00
CA VAL A 23 3.55 1.60 5.02
C VAL A 23 2.36 0.95 4.37
N LEU A 24 2.11 -0.32 4.70
CA LEU A 24 0.84 -0.94 4.37
C LEU A 24 -0.26 -0.27 5.20
N SER A 25 -1.12 0.54 4.57
CA SER A 25 -2.19 1.25 5.28
C SER A 25 -3.48 0.43 5.37
N ASN A 26 -3.75 -0.37 4.34
CA ASN A 26 -4.94 -1.21 4.28
C ASN A 26 -4.70 -2.40 3.35
N TYR A 27 -5.40 -3.49 3.59
CA TYR A 27 -5.49 -4.62 2.68
C TYR A 27 -6.95 -5.06 2.58
N ASN A 28 -7.33 -5.56 1.41
CA ASN A 28 -8.66 -6.12 1.19
C ASN A 28 -8.53 -7.47 0.49
N THR A 29 -9.48 -8.36 0.76
CA THR A 29 -9.48 -9.72 0.24
C THR A 29 -10.83 -9.98 -0.40
N SER A 30 -10.84 -10.54 -1.61
CA SER A 30 -12.06 -10.87 -2.33
C SER A 30 -11.97 -12.26 -2.93
N ILE A 31 -13.09 -12.98 -2.86
CA ILE A 31 -13.32 -14.19 -3.66
C ILE A 31 -14.32 -13.80 -4.74
N ALA A 32 -13.98 -14.08 -5.99
CA ALA A 32 -14.87 -13.90 -7.13
C ALA A 32 -14.93 -15.18 -7.95
N LEU A 33 -16.05 -15.39 -8.62
CA LEU A 33 -16.20 -16.45 -9.62
C LEU A 33 -16.27 -15.75 -10.97
N VAL A 34 -15.24 -15.96 -11.79
CA VAL A 34 -14.99 -15.21 -13.02
C VAL A 34 -15.10 -16.14 -14.22
N SER A 35 -15.85 -15.71 -15.23
CA SER A 35 -15.98 -16.45 -16.48
C SER A 35 -14.85 -16.05 -17.43
N TYR A 36 -14.02 -17.02 -17.77
CA TYR A 36 -12.98 -16.89 -18.78
C TYR A 36 -13.39 -17.69 -20.04
N PRO A 37 -12.79 -17.44 -21.22
CA PRO A 37 -13.11 -18.19 -22.44
C PRO A 37 -12.94 -19.71 -22.30
N ALA A 38 -12.05 -20.15 -21.41
CA ALA A 38 -11.80 -21.56 -21.10
C ALA A 38 -12.76 -22.15 -20.03
N GLY A 39 -13.71 -21.37 -19.51
CA GLY A 39 -14.68 -21.80 -18.50
C GLY A 39 -14.77 -20.88 -17.28
N ILE A 40 -15.48 -21.35 -16.26
CA ILE A 40 -15.67 -20.63 -14.99
C ILE A 40 -14.52 -20.98 -14.03
N TRP A 41 -13.86 -19.96 -13.51
CA TRP A 41 -12.76 -20.10 -12.56
C TRP A 41 -13.09 -19.37 -11.26
N ASN A 42 -12.57 -19.90 -10.15
CA ASN A 42 -12.59 -19.17 -8.90
C ASN A 42 -11.31 -18.35 -8.78
N GLU A 43 -11.48 -17.07 -8.50
CA GLU A 43 -10.40 -16.11 -8.33
C GLU A 43 -10.37 -15.65 -6.87
N LEU A 44 -9.17 -15.64 -6.31
CA LEU A 44 -8.91 -15.13 -4.97
C LEU A 44 -7.94 -13.96 -5.12
N THR A 45 -8.40 -12.76 -4.80
CA THR A 45 -7.65 -11.53 -5.05
C THR A 45 -7.39 -10.81 -3.74
N MET A 46 -6.13 -10.44 -3.52
CA MET A 46 -5.70 -9.64 -2.38
C MET A 46 -5.15 -8.31 -2.89
N THR A 47 -5.73 -7.22 -2.42
CA THR A 47 -5.32 -5.87 -2.80
C THR A 47 -4.63 -5.20 -1.62
N PHE A 48 -3.41 -4.72 -1.84
CA PHE A 48 -2.61 -4.02 -0.83
C PHE A 48 -2.56 -2.53 -1.16
N THR A 49 -2.88 -1.68 -0.19
CA THR A 49 -2.77 -0.23 -0.31
C THR A 49 -1.61 0.27 0.52
N PHE A 50 -0.61 0.85 -0.16
CA PHE A 50 0.58 1.41 0.47
C PHE A 50 0.55 2.93 0.51
N THR A 51 0.87 3.51 1.66
CA THR A 51 1.06 4.96 1.83
C THR A 51 2.53 5.30 1.92
N ARG A 52 2.94 6.40 1.28
CA ARG A 52 4.33 6.86 1.24
C ARG A 52 4.73 7.60 2.51
N ARG A 53 5.93 7.35 3.03
CA ARG A 53 6.54 8.06 4.15
C ARG A 53 7.32 9.27 3.65
N TYR A 54 6.88 10.48 4.02
CA TYR A 54 7.48 11.72 3.52
C TYR A 54 8.63 12.27 4.37
N GLY A 55 8.88 11.72 5.57
CA GLY A 55 9.84 12.28 6.53
C GLY A 55 11.23 12.53 5.94
N TRP A 56 11.80 11.52 5.25
CA TRP A 56 13.10 11.65 4.59
C TRP A 56 13.13 12.76 3.53
N TYR A 57 12.10 12.85 2.70
CA TYR A 57 12.00 13.84 1.62
C TYR A 57 11.89 15.27 2.16
N ILE A 58 11.21 15.46 3.30
CA ILE A 58 11.13 16.76 3.97
C ILE A 58 12.53 17.23 4.39
N PHE A 59 13.31 16.38 5.05
CA PHE A 59 14.66 16.74 5.49
C PHE A 59 15.65 16.92 4.35
N GLN A 60 15.59 16.05 3.33
CA GLN A 60 16.57 16.10 2.24
C GLN A 60 16.29 17.20 1.23
N ALA A 61 15.02 17.50 0.92
CA ALA A 61 14.67 18.41 -0.17
C ALA A 61 14.05 19.72 0.33
N TYR A 62 13.05 19.65 1.20
CA TYR A 62 12.31 20.85 1.60
C TYR A 62 13.12 21.74 2.54
N VAL A 63 13.72 21.17 3.60
CA VAL A 63 14.54 21.94 4.55
C VAL A 63 15.67 22.73 3.87
N PRO A 64 16.56 22.15 3.06
CA PRO A 64 17.64 22.92 2.44
C PRO A 64 17.13 23.98 1.45
N THR A 65 16.02 23.71 0.76
CA THR A 65 15.41 24.69 -0.16
C THR A 65 14.87 25.90 0.61
N TYR A 66 14.13 25.67 1.70
CA TYR A 66 13.63 26.74 2.56
C TYR A 66 14.76 27.54 3.22
N LEU A 67 15.81 26.86 3.69
CA LEU A 67 17.00 27.53 4.24
C LEU A 67 17.68 28.42 3.19
N THR A 68 17.79 27.94 1.95
CA THR A 68 18.39 28.73 0.85
C THR A 68 17.59 30.00 0.58
N ILE A 69 16.26 29.90 0.52
CA ILE A 69 15.38 31.06 0.34
C ILE A 69 15.50 32.03 1.53
N PHE A 70 15.54 31.50 2.76
CA PHE A 70 15.68 32.32 3.96
C PHE A 70 16.99 33.12 3.96
N ILE A 71 18.12 32.47 3.63
CA ILE A 71 19.42 33.15 3.53
C ILE A 71 19.39 34.25 2.45
N ARG A 72 18.66 34.03 1.35
CA ARG A 72 18.46 35.04 0.29
C ARG A 72 17.60 36.22 0.72
N LEU A 73 16.72 36.05 1.69
CA LEU A 73 15.83 37.12 2.16
C LEU A 73 16.53 38.05 3.17
N ILE A 74 17.46 37.50 3.95
CA ILE A 74 18.17 38.26 4.97
C ILE A 74 19.44 38.95 4.46
N THR A 75 19.94 38.52 3.29
CA THR A 75 21.05 39.14 2.56
C THR A 75 20.52 40.18 1.59
#